data_AF-A0A667XLQ4-F1
#
_entry.id   AF-A0A667XLQ4-F1
#
_cell.length_a   1.000
_cell.length_b   1.000
_cell.length_c   1.000
_cell.angle_alpha   90.00
_cell.angle_beta   90.00
_cell.angle_gamma   90.00
#
_symmetry.space_group_name_H-M   'P 1'
#
loop_
_entity.id
_entity.type
_entity.pdbx_description
1 polymer ?
#
loop_
_entity_poly.entity_id
_entity_poly.type
_entity_poly.pdbx_seq_one_letter_code
_entity_poly.pdbx_strand_id
1 'polypeptide(L)'
;MPAYATNMRLKFPIVALILEIITIILFAVFVVYDDGEGHGHDGDHSNSTHHTPQEPMALYPMFQDVHVMIFIGFGFLMTFLKRYGFSSVGVNLLLAAFGLQWGLLMQGVWHLTDGKIKVSIFKIINADFSTATVLISFGAVLGKTSPVQLLIMTIMEITIFSINDHR
;
A
#
# COMPACT_ATOMS: atom_id res chain seq x y z
N MET A 1 13.32 -35.70 -17.63
CA MET A 1 12.63 -34.43 -17.35
C MET A 1 13.71 -33.42 -16.96
N PRO A 2 14.02 -32.39 -17.75
CA PRO A 2 15.10 -31.48 -17.39
C PRO A 2 14.63 -30.63 -16.19
N ALA A 3 15.44 -30.61 -15.15
CA ALA A 3 15.23 -29.78 -13.99
C ALA A 3 15.19 -28.31 -14.44
N TYR A 4 14.04 -27.65 -14.22
CA TYR A 4 13.93 -26.21 -14.37
C TYR A 4 14.95 -25.57 -13.42
N ALA A 5 16.05 -25.07 -13.96
CA ALA A 5 16.91 -24.16 -13.24
C ALA A 5 16.10 -22.89 -12.99
N THR A 6 15.44 -22.80 -11.85
CA THR A 6 14.66 -21.62 -11.46
C THR A 6 15.66 -20.49 -11.21
N ASN A 7 16.02 -19.75 -12.26
CA ASN A 7 16.83 -18.52 -12.19
C ASN A 7 16.03 -17.40 -11.51
N MET A 8 15.55 -17.63 -10.28
CA MET A 8 14.81 -16.68 -9.45
C MET A 8 15.63 -15.45 -9.13
N ARG A 9 16.97 -15.54 -9.14
CA ARG A 9 17.87 -14.40 -8.98
C ARG A 9 17.70 -13.32 -10.05
N LEU A 10 17.30 -13.70 -11.28
CA LEU A 10 17.05 -12.75 -12.36
C LEU A 10 15.55 -12.47 -12.53
N LYS A 11 14.72 -13.51 -12.39
CA LYS A 11 13.26 -13.37 -12.58
C LYS A 11 12.61 -12.47 -11.54
N PHE A 12 13.03 -12.56 -10.27
CA PHE A 12 12.49 -11.73 -9.20
C PHE A 12 12.70 -10.23 -9.44
N PRO A 13 13.93 -9.72 -9.65
CA PRO A 13 14.13 -8.29 -9.87
C PRO A 13 13.47 -7.81 -11.16
N ILE A 14 13.43 -8.64 -12.22
CA ILE A 14 12.72 -8.28 -13.45
C ILE A 14 11.22 -8.09 -13.20
N VAL A 15 10.57 -9.04 -12.49
CA VAL A 15 9.14 -8.93 -12.17
C VAL A 15 8.87 -7.73 -11.27
N ALA A 16 9.69 -7.53 -10.22
CA ALA A 16 9.55 -6.39 -9.33
C ALA A 16 9.69 -5.05 -10.07
N LEU A 17 10.70 -4.92 -10.94
CA LEU A 17 10.89 -3.69 -11.75
C LEU A 17 9.74 -3.45 -12.72
N ILE A 18 9.22 -4.50 -13.37
CA ILE A 18 8.07 -4.36 -14.27
C ILE A 18 6.84 -3.89 -13.49
N LEU A 19 6.57 -4.50 -12.33
CA LEU A 19 5.46 -4.09 -11.46
C LEU A 19 5.62 -2.63 -11.03
N GLU A 20 6.82 -2.22 -10.64
CA GLU A 20 7.06 -0.83 -10.19
C GLU A 20 6.91 0.19 -11.31
N ILE A 21 7.39 -0.13 -12.53
CA ILE A 21 7.19 0.73 -13.69
C ILE A 21 5.69 0.88 -13.99
N ILE A 22 4.92 -0.22 -13.92
CA ILE A 22 3.46 -0.17 -14.12
C ILE A 22 2.82 0.71 -13.05
N THR A 23 3.18 0.52 -11.77
CA THR A 23 2.65 1.32 -10.65
C THR A 23 2.98 2.80 -10.82
N ILE A 24 4.22 3.14 -11.21
CA ILE A 24 4.63 4.53 -11.45
C ILE A 24 3.79 5.17 -12.57
N ILE A 25 3.58 4.46 -13.69
CA ILE A 25 2.76 4.97 -14.80
C ILE A 25 1.32 5.19 -14.34
N LEU A 26 0.75 4.25 -13.58
CA LEU A 26 -0.60 4.38 -13.03
C LEU A 26 -0.70 5.57 -12.06
N PHE A 27 0.28 5.76 -11.18
CA PHE A 27 0.33 6.94 -10.31
C PHE A 27 0.42 8.23 -11.11
N ALA A 28 1.30 8.31 -12.11
CA ALA A 28 1.46 9.52 -12.91
C ALA A 28 0.19 9.90 -13.70
N VAL A 29 -0.61 8.93 -14.10
CA VAL A 29 -1.86 9.16 -14.87
C VAL A 29 -3.04 9.46 -13.95
N PHE A 30 -3.20 8.72 -12.86
CA PHE A 30 -4.42 8.74 -12.05
C PHE A 30 -4.29 9.52 -10.74
N VAL A 31 -3.08 9.68 -10.17
CA VAL A 31 -2.90 10.24 -8.83
C VAL A 31 -2.61 11.73 -8.89
N VAL A 32 -3.38 12.50 -8.12
CA VAL A 32 -3.18 13.95 -7.92
C VAL A 32 -3.24 14.23 -6.41
N TYR A 33 -2.46 15.21 -5.95
CA TYR A 33 -2.52 15.64 -4.56
C TYR A 33 -3.83 16.38 -4.29
N ASP A 34 -4.40 16.18 -3.11
CA ASP A 34 -5.54 16.99 -2.70
C ASP A 34 -5.02 18.38 -2.32
N ASP A 35 -5.16 19.33 -3.24
CA ASP A 35 -4.57 20.67 -3.09
C ASP A 35 -5.30 21.56 -2.08
N GLY A 36 -6.32 21.05 -1.37
CA GLY A 36 -7.07 21.81 -0.36
C GLY A 36 -7.86 23.01 -0.92
N GLU A 37 -7.70 23.33 -2.20
CA GLU A 37 -8.47 24.32 -2.93
C GLU A 37 -9.84 23.73 -3.27
N GLY A 38 -10.75 23.84 -2.29
CA GLY A 38 -12.18 23.87 -2.59
C GLY A 38 -12.43 24.97 -3.60
N HIS A 39 -13.01 24.60 -4.73
CA HIS A 39 -13.44 25.52 -5.78
C HIS A 39 -14.19 26.71 -5.15
N GLY A 40 -13.57 27.88 -5.17
CA GLY A 40 -14.30 29.12 -5.04
C GLY A 40 -15.15 29.29 -6.29
N HIS A 41 -16.46 29.11 -6.15
CA HIS A 41 -17.47 29.96 -6.76
C HIS A 41 -18.88 29.60 -6.26
N ASP A 42 -19.57 30.63 -5.80
CA ASP A 42 -21.03 30.81 -5.74
C ASP A 42 -21.83 30.21 -4.56
N GLY A 43 -22.27 31.14 -3.69
CA GLY A 43 -23.70 31.31 -3.41
C GLY A 43 -24.36 30.43 -2.34
N ASP A 44 -24.72 31.09 -1.24
CA ASP A 44 -26.00 30.94 -0.53
C ASP A 44 -26.20 29.80 0.50
N HIS A 45 -26.59 30.27 1.70
CA HIS A 45 -27.25 29.63 2.84
C HIS A 45 -27.55 28.10 2.81
N SER A 46 -27.05 27.37 3.82
CA SER A 46 -27.87 26.80 4.91
C SER A 46 -27.15 25.68 5.69
N ASN A 47 -27.25 25.80 7.02
CA ASN A 47 -27.17 24.77 8.06
C ASN A 47 -26.84 23.33 7.60
N SER A 48 -25.60 22.88 7.77
CA SER A 48 -25.24 21.46 7.75
C SER A 48 -23.98 21.22 8.56
N THR A 49 -24.02 20.18 9.38
CA THR A 49 -23.00 19.68 10.31
C THR A 49 -21.58 19.84 9.78
N HIS A 50 -20.79 20.58 10.56
CA HIS A 50 -19.38 20.86 10.37
C HIS A 50 -18.56 19.55 10.36
N HIS A 51 -18.52 18.83 9.24
CA HIS A 51 -17.40 17.93 8.96
C HIS A 51 -16.23 18.81 8.54
N THR A 52 -15.55 19.38 9.53
CA THR A 52 -14.22 19.94 9.34
C THR A 52 -13.39 18.87 8.61
N PRO A 53 -12.85 19.15 7.41
CA PRO A 53 -11.79 18.31 6.85
C PRO A 53 -10.75 18.23 7.96
N GLN A 54 -10.47 17.03 8.47
CA GLN A 54 -9.45 16.88 9.50
C GLN A 54 -8.17 17.45 8.91
N GLU A 55 -7.73 18.58 9.46
CA GLU A 55 -6.48 19.25 9.09
C GLU A 55 -5.41 18.16 8.94
N PRO A 56 -4.74 18.04 7.78
CA PRO A 56 -3.74 17.00 7.54
C PRO A 56 -2.75 16.83 8.71
N MET A 57 -2.45 17.93 9.39
CA MET A 57 -1.56 17.98 10.56
C MET A 57 -2.08 17.21 11.79
N ALA A 58 -3.39 17.05 11.97
CA ALA A 58 -3.97 16.30 13.09
C ALA A 58 -3.86 14.78 12.89
N LEU A 59 -3.90 14.31 11.63
CA LEU A 59 -3.79 12.88 11.28
C LEU A 59 -2.34 12.42 11.09
N TYR A 60 -1.42 13.36 10.90
CA TYR A 60 -0.01 13.06 10.65
C TYR A 60 0.67 12.23 11.76
N PRO A 61 0.45 12.48 13.07
CA PRO A 61 1.01 11.64 14.13
C PRO A 61 0.52 10.19 14.05
N MET A 62 -0.77 9.99 13.81
CA MET A 62 -1.36 8.65 13.65
C MET A 62 -0.79 7.95 12.41
N PHE A 63 -0.66 8.65 11.29
CA PHE A 63 0.02 8.13 10.11
C PHE A 63 1.43 7.65 10.44
N GLN A 64 2.22 8.47 11.13
CA GLN A 64 3.59 8.11 11.48
C GLN A 64 3.64 6.86 12.37
N ASP A 65 2.77 6.75 13.36
CA ASP A 65 2.71 5.60 14.26
C ASP A 65 2.38 4.30 13.50
N VAL A 66 1.37 4.34 12.63
CA VAL A 66 0.99 3.17 11.81
C VAL A 66 2.12 2.84 10.82
N HIS A 67 2.68 3.83 10.14
CA HIS A 67 3.74 3.62 9.17
C HIS A 67 4.99 2.98 9.82
N VAL A 68 5.39 3.43 11.01
CA VAL A 68 6.48 2.82 11.78
C VAL A 68 6.14 1.38 12.18
N MET A 69 4.89 1.09 12.55
CA MET A 69 4.44 -0.29 12.82
C MET A 69 4.61 -1.20 11.59
N ILE A 70 4.29 -0.73 10.38
CA ILE A 70 4.43 -1.49 9.12
C ILE A 70 5.89 -1.81 8.81
N PHE A 71 6.76 -0.79 8.78
CA PHE A 71 8.15 -0.98 8.34
C PHE A 71 9.04 -1.56 9.42
N ILE A 72 8.95 -1.04 10.64
CA ILE A 72 9.84 -1.41 11.75
C ILE A 72 9.17 -2.47 12.63
N GLY A 73 7.91 -2.30 13.00
CA GLY A 73 7.19 -3.24 13.87
C GLY A 73 7.15 -4.64 13.27
N PHE A 74 6.44 -4.82 12.15
CA PHE A 74 6.36 -6.11 11.45
C PHE A 74 7.71 -6.55 10.90
N GLY A 75 8.51 -5.61 10.37
CA GLY A 75 9.82 -5.91 9.81
C GLY A 75 10.77 -6.60 10.79
N PHE A 76 10.89 -6.07 12.02
CA PHE A 76 11.74 -6.66 13.05
C PHE A 76 11.07 -7.83 13.77
N LEU A 77 9.74 -7.86 13.91
CA LEU A 77 9.03 -8.99 14.51
C LEU A 77 9.30 -10.30 13.75
N MET A 78 9.36 -10.23 12.42
CA MET A 78 9.66 -11.40 11.58
C MET A 78 11.14 -11.85 11.64
N THR A 79 12.03 -11.06 12.24
CA THR A 79 13.44 -11.43 12.41
C THR A 79 13.71 -12.45 13.51
N PHE A 80 12.70 -12.80 14.31
CA PHE A 80 12.82 -13.81 15.37
C PHE A 80 13.33 -15.17 14.85
N LEU A 81 13.17 -15.48 13.55
CA LEU A 81 13.77 -16.67 12.96
C LEU A 81 15.29 -16.53 12.76
N LYS A 82 16.04 -17.25 13.59
CA LYS A 82 17.52 -17.35 13.66
C LYS A 82 18.28 -17.44 12.33
N ARG A 83 17.67 -17.93 11.24
CA ARG A 83 18.31 -18.12 9.93
C ARG A 83 17.76 -17.23 8.80
N TYR A 84 16.71 -16.43 9.06
CA TYR A 84 16.04 -15.62 8.03
C TYR A 84 16.00 -14.11 8.32
N GLY A 85 16.53 -13.65 9.45
CA GLY A 85 16.47 -12.24 9.88
C GLY A 85 16.81 -11.20 8.80
N PHE A 86 18.01 -11.28 8.21
CA PHE A 86 18.43 -10.30 7.18
C PHE A 86 17.59 -10.32 5.90
N SER A 87 17.15 -11.51 5.46
CA SER A 87 16.31 -11.63 4.26
C SER A 87 14.87 -11.22 4.53
N SER A 88 14.38 -11.42 5.76
CA SER A 88 13.00 -11.12 6.15
C SER A 88 12.73 -9.62 6.18
N VAL A 89 13.66 -8.82 6.71
CA VAL A 89 13.49 -7.35 6.73
C VAL A 89 13.46 -6.77 5.31
N GLY A 90 14.34 -7.25 4.42
CA GLY A 90 14.38 -6.77 3.04
C GLY A 90 13.11 -7.11 2.25
N VAL A 91 12.59 -8.33 2.42
CA VAL A 91 11.32 -8.74 1.79
C VAL A 91 10.14 -7.98 2.41
N ASN A 92 10.13 -7.76 3.73
CA ASN A 92 9.12 -6.92 4.39
C ASN A 92 9.10 -5.50 3.83
N LEU A 93 10.28 -4.88 3.70
CA LEU A 93 10.39 -3.52 3.17
C LEU A 93 9.88 -3.43 1.72
N LEU A 94 10.19 -4.43 0.89
CA LEU A 94 9.66 -4.50 -0.47
C LEU A 94 8.13 -4.65 -0.47
N LEU A 95 7.59 -5.58 0.31
CA LEU A 95 6.15 -5.82 0.38
C LEU A 95 5.40 -4.60 0.93
N ALA A 96 5.95 -3.95 1.95
CA ALA A 96 5.39 -2.75 2.54
C ALA A 96 5.37 -1.60 1.55
N ALA A 97 6.50 -1.32 0.89
CA ALA A 97 6.59 -0.24 -0.10
C ALA A 97 5.63 -0.46 -1.27
N PHE A 98 5.64 -1.66 -1.86
CA PHE A 98 4.76 -2.02 -2.96
C PHE A 98 3.28 -2.05 -2.54
N GLY A 99 3.00 -2.63 -1.36
CA GLY A 99 1.66 -2.75 -0.82
C GLY A 99 1.01 -1.38 -0.59
N LEU A 100 1.74 -0.42 -0.04
CA LEU A 100 1.22 0.93 0.14
C LEU A 100 0.86 1.60 -1.18
N GLN A 101 1.74 1.51 -2.17
CA GLN A 101 1.49 2.08 -3.49
C GLN A 101 0.28 1.42 -4.15
N TRP A 102 0.22 0.09 -4.13
CA TRP A 102 -0.90 -0.65 -4.72
C TRP A 102 -2.23 -0.41 -3.98
N GLY A 103 -2.18 -0.29 -2.64
CA GLY A 103 -3.33 0.02 -1.80
C GLY A 103 -3.91 1.40 -2.10
N LEU A 104 -3.05 2.41 -2.24
CA LEU A 104 -3.45 3.76 -2.66
C LEU A 104 -4.13 3.77 -4.04
N LEU A 105 -3.59 3.02 -5.01
CA LEU A 105 -4.22 2.88 -6.33
C LEU A 105 -5.57 2.18 -6.23
N MET A 106 -5.64 1.03 -5.59
CA MET A 106 -6.87 0.24 -5.50
C MET A 106 -7.97 1.01 -4.78
N GLN A 107 -7.69 1.58 -3.60
CA GLN A 107 -8.65 2.40 -2.87
C GLN A 107 -9.04 3.67 -3.65
N GLY A 108 -8.10 4.23 -4.40
CA GLY A 108 -8.31 5.39 -5.26
C GLY A 108 -9.19 5.11 -6.47
N VAL A 109 -9.09 3.92 -7.09
CA VAL A 109 -9.92 3.51 -8.23
C VAL A 109 -11.39 3.45 -7.86
N TRP A 110 -11.74 3.05 -6.63
CA TRP A 110 -13.12 3.03 -6.16
C TRP A 110 -13.65 4.42 -5.76
N HIS A 111 -12.76 5.34 -5.37
CA HIS A 111 -13.09 6.71 -4.97
C HIS A 111 -12.60 7.73 -6.00
N LEU A 112 -12.90 7.46 -7.28
CA LEU A 112 -12.49 8.28 -8.40
C LEU A 112 -13.42 9.49 -8.51
N THR A 113 -12.91 10.69 -8.27
CA THR A 113 -13.62 11.95 -8.52
C THR A 113 -13.02 12.57 -9.78
N ASP A 114 -13.82 12.77 -10.82
CA ASP A 114 -13.40 13.33 -12.13
C ASP A 114 -12.26 12.59 -12.84
N GLY A 115 -12.18 11.27 -12.64
CA GLY A 115 -11.13 10.45 -13.25
C GLY A 115 -9.76 10.56 -12.56
N LYS A 116 -9.67 11.26 -11.42
CA LYS A 116 -8.45 11.46 -10.65
C LYS A 116 -8.59 10.96 -9.21
N ILE A 117 -7.51 10.39 -8.69
CA ILE A 117 -7.36 9.91 -7.32
C ILE A 117 -6.73 11.06 -6.53
N LYS A 118 -7.55 11.80 -5.78
CA LYS A 118 -7.04 12.76 -4.78
C LYS A 118 -6.42 11.99 -3.62
N VAL A 119 -5.12 12.15 -3.40
CA VAL A 119 -4.40 11.51 -2.29
C VAL A 119 -4.36 12.46 -1.10
N SER A 120 -4.84 11.96 0.04
CA SER A 120 -4.81 12.62 1.35
C SER A 120 -4.19 11.68 2.39
N ILE A 121 -3.75 12.23 3.53
CA ILE A 121 -3.15 11.44 4.63
C ILE A 121 -4.08 10.31 5.07
N PHE A 122 -5.39 10.54 5.09
CA PHE A 122 -6.37 9.50 5.43
C PHE A 122 -6.29 8.29 4.49
N LYS A 123 -6.16 8.50 3.18
CA LYS A 123 -6.02 7.40 2.21
C LYS A 123 -4.69 6.66 2.37
N ILE A 124 -3.62 7.36 2.75
CA ILE A 124 -2.32 6.73 3.04
C ILE A 124 -2.45 5.81 4.27
N ILE A 125 -3.10 6.28 5.34
CA ILE A 125 -3.35 5.47 6.54
C ILE A 125 -4.17 4.23 6.21
N ASN A 126 -5.22 4.38 5.40
CA ASN A 126 -6.03 3.22 5.00
C ASN A 126 -5.23 2.24 4.11
N ALA A 127 -4.31 2.74 3.28
CA ALA A 127 -3.37 1.88 2.55
C ALA A 127 -2.37 1.18 3.50
N ASP A 128 -1.91 1.84 4.57
CA ASP A 128 -1.10 1.21 5.62
C ASP A 128 -1.86 0.07 6.31
N PHE A 129 -3.16 0.24 6.61
CA PHE A 129 -3.97 -0.84 7.19
C PHE A 129 -4.14 -2.02 6.23
N SER A 130 -4.41 -1.78 4.95
CA SER A 130 -4.44 -2.84 3.94
C SER A 130 -3.09 -3.55 3.80
N THR A 131 -1.99 -2.80 3.93
CA THR A 131 -0.64 -3.39 3.88
C THR A 131 -0.36 -4.22 5.14
N ALA A 132 -0.87 -3.81 6.30
CA ALA A 132 -0.77 -4.56 7.55
C ALA A 132 -1.34 -5.97 7.41
N THR A 133 -2.49 -6.13 6.73
CA THR A 133 -3.10 -7.47 6.53
C THR A 133 -2.18 -8.38 5.71
N VAL A 134 -1.55 -7.85 4.67
CA VAL A 134 -0.56 -8.57 3.85
C VAL A 134 0.65 -8.98 4.68
N LEU A 135 1.15 -8.11 5.55
CA LEU A 135 2.29 -8.43 6.41
C LEU A 135 1.96 -9.49 7.47
N ILE A 136 0.74 -9.53 7.97
CA ILE A 136 0.25 -10.61 8.83
C ILE A 136 0.23 -11.93 8.07
N SER A 137 -0.34 -11.95 6.85
CA SER A 137 -0.34 -13.12 5.96
C SER A 137 1.09 -13.58 5.64
N PHE A 138 2.00 -12.64 5.38
CA PHE A 138 3.42 -12.90 5.14
C PHE A 138 4.08 -13.58 6.35
N GLY A 139 3.79 -13.12 7.57
CA GLY A 139 4.25 -13.75 8.80
C GLY A 139 3.85 -15.22 8.92
N ALA A 140 2.64 -15.60 8.45
CA ALA A 140 2.17 -16.99 8.49
C ALA A 140 2.88 -17.90 7.48
N VAL A 141 3.28 -17.36 6.31
CA VAL A 141 3.94 -18.13 5.23
C VAL A 141 5.46 -17.97 5.21
N LEU A 142 6.02 -17.27 6.20
CA LEU A 142 7.42 -16.91 6.28
C LEU A 142 8.34 -18.14 6.19
N GLY A 143 9.39 -18.02 5.37
CA GLY A 143 10.42 -19.06 5.20
C GLY A 143 9.99 -20.27 4.33
N LYS A 144 8.77 -20.28 3.78
CA LYS A 144 8.31 -21.32 2.85
C LYS A 144 7.99 -20.80 1.44
N THR A 145 7.89 -19.49 1.24
CA THR A 145 7.47 -18.87 -0.02
C THR A 145 8.59 -18.10 -0.72
N SER A 146 8.47 -17.97 -2.04
CA SER A 146 9.35 -17.12 -2.86
C SER A 146 8.91 -15.65 -2.78
N PRO A 147 9.84 -14.68 -2.85
CA PRO A 147 9.50 -13.26 -2.95
C PRO A 147 8.53 -12.91 -4.10
N VAL A 148 8.55 -13.65 -5.21
CA VAL A 148 7.59 -13.45 -6.32
C VAL A 148 6.18 -13.89 -5.91
N GLN A 149 6.06 -15.00 -5.17
CA GLN A 149 4.76 -15.46 -4.67
C GLN A 149 4.18 -14.46 -3.67
N LEU A 150 5.04 -13.84 -2.87
CA LEU A 150 4.66 -12.79 -1.93
C LEU A 150 4.14 -11.54 -2.65
N LEU A 151 4.79 -11.09 -3.72
CA LEU A 151 4.28 -9.97 -4.54
C LEU A 151 2.89 -10.27 -5.13
N ILE A 152 2.68 -11.48 -5.66
CA ILE A 152 1.37 -11.89 -6.20
C ILE A 152 0.31 -11.92 -5.10
N MET A 153 0.67 -12.44 -3.91
CA MET A 153 -0.20 -12.42 -2.74
C MET A 153 -0.56 -10.99 -2.32
N THR A 154 0.39 -10.06 -2.28
CA THR A 154 0.14 -8.64 -1.99
C THR A 154 -0.87 -8.02 -2.96
N ILE A 155 -0.72 -8.25 -4.27
CA ILE A 155 -1.67 -7.74 -5.26
C ILE A 155 -3.08 -8.24 -4.97
N MET A 156 -3.23 -9.56 -4.78
CA MET A 156 -4.54 -10.18 -4.58
C MET A 156 -5.19 -9.75 -3.26
N GLU A 157 -4.45 -9.79 -2.15
CA GLU A 157 -4.98 -9.45 -0.82
C GLU A 157 -5.43 -8.00 -0.75
N ILE A 158 -4.64 -7.07 -1.30
CA ILE A 158 -4.99 -5.65 -1.31
C ILE A 158 -6.18 -5.38 -2.23
N THR A 159 -6.26 -6.01 -3.39
CA THR A 159 -7.43 -5.87 -4.27
C THR A 159 -8.69 -6.40 -3.58
N ILE A 160 -8.62 -7.54 -2.89
CA ILE A 160 -9.75 -8.07 -2.10
C ILE A 160 -10.09 -7.13 -0.94
N PHE A 161 -9.10 -6.63 -0.20
CA PHE A 161 -9.29 -5.68 0.90
C PHE A 161 -10.02 -4.44 0.40
N SER A 162 -9.59 -3.88 -0.73
CA SER A 162 -10.22 -2.70 -1.32
C SER A 162 -11.66 -2.94 -1.80
N ILE A 163 -12.00 -4.15 -2.25
CA ILE A 163 -13.39 -4.52 -2.58
C ILE A 163 -14.21 -4.68 -1.29
N ASN A 164 -13.62 -5.21 -0.23
CA ASN A 164 -14.28 -5.40 1.04
C ASN A 164 -14.58 -4.07 1.75
N ASP A 165 -13.63 -3.14 1.75
CA ASP A 165 -13.78 -1.80 2.35
C ASP A 165 -14.83 -0.94 1.62
N HIS A 166 -15.15 -1.27 0.36
CA HIS A 166 -16.18 -0.59 -0.42
C HIS A 166 -17.61 -1.04 -0.09
N ARG A 167 -17.79 -2.11 0.70
CA ARG A 167 -19.10 -2.59 1.17
C ARG A 167 -19.41 -2.14 2.59
#